data_AF-A0A4Y6KTG8-F1
#
_entry.id   AF-A0A4Y6KTG8-F1
#
_cell.length_a   1.000
_cell.length_b   1.000
_cell.length_c   1.000
_cell.angle_alpha   90.00
_cell.angle_beta   90.00
_cell.angle_gamma   90.00
#
_symmetry.space_group_name_H-M   'P 1'
#
loop_
_entity.id
_entity.type
_entity.pdbx_description
1 polymer ?
#
loop_
_entity_poly.entity_id
_entity_poly.type
_entity_poly.pdbx_seq_one_letter_code
_entity_poly.pdbx_strand_id
1 'polypeptide(L)'
;MPAATSTQSALAPPLLRRFCNYAVLIAFAGLVTLRGPFSPGSMGALLACSGIVLALRERHLDADDLRVGALFLVLPLYTALNLALTGWDAELLDKPGRMLLGFFIYLAISRIGLDARHLRLGVLIGCLAAAALAAWQLYGLGYERASGTMNAIPFGNDALLLGFLALAGWVARPPAARRPGLATLTALAAAAALYASFASGSRGGWVCIPVLAWLLSLGAAGLRPGLRLAVAAAGLALLAVAAATPAINERTLAEFDSLHRLWSTFPAEAAGTALSSIGTRLHLYRLGLDAFLAHPLLGIGFANLHDWLAAGAAAGTVNPSVLHYTHLHSAPIDMAARGGVLGLAALAACVLGFLRYFHRALAATDADSRYFALVGLLATAAAAMFSLTNVFFPAIAGTNILIMSLAVPAGALAHRQRQRPIQAVGQRT
;
A
#
# COMPACT_ATOMS: atom_id res chain seq x y z
N MET A 1 29.59 33.85 -26.34
CA MET A 1 28.70 33.59 -25.20
C MET A 1 27.25 33.80 -25.64
N PRO A 2 26.49 32.74 -25.95
CA PRO A 2 25.04 32.87 -26.06
C PRO A 2 24.40 32.61 -24.69
N ALA A 3 23.50 33.51 -24.31
CA ALA A 3 22.77 33.50 -23.06
C ALA A 3 21.96 32.19 -22.90
N ALA A 4 22.16 31.51 -21.77
CA ALA A 4 21.27 30.46 -21.32
C ALA A 4 19.90 31.09 -21.04
N THR A 5 18.97 30.89 -21.95
CA THR A 5 17.56 31.18 -21.75
C THR A 5 17.07 30.34 -20.58
N SER A 6 16.80 31.02 -19.46
CA SER A 6 16.09 30.46 -18.32
C SER A 6 14.73 29.96 -18.81
N THR A 7 14.57 28.65 -18.96
CA THR A 7 13.28 28.00 -19.11
C THR A 7 12.53 28.16 -17.78
N GLN A 8 11.88 29.31 -17.60
CA GLN A 8 10.79 29.45 -16.65
C GLN A 8 9.78 28.35 -16.98
N SER A 9 9.59 27.38 -16.09
CA SER A 9 8.63 26.30 -16.28
C SER A 9 7.27 26.93 -16.51
N ALA A 10 6.75 26.86 -17.73
CA ALA A 10 5.41 27.33 -18.02
C ALA A 10 4.44 26.57 -17.11
N LEU A 11 3.79 27.28 -16.19
CA LEU A 11 2.76 26.73 -15.32
C LEU A 11 1.75 25.95 -16.19
N ALA A 12 1.46 24.71 -15.80
CA ALA A 12 0.48 23.89 -16.52
C ALA A 12 -0.84 24.66 -16.68
N PRO A 13 -1.57 24.51 -17.81
CA PRO A 13 -2.81 25.22 -18.05
C PRO A 13 -3.78 25.08 -16.86
N PRO A 14 -4.47 26.17 -16.44
CA PRO A 14 -5.34 26.14 -15.26
C PRO A 14 -6.38 25.02 -15.27
N LEU A 15 -6.87 24.64 -16.46
CA LEU A 15 -7.80 23.54 -16.67
C LEU A 15 -7.20 22.19 -16.25
N LEU A 16 -5.96 21.91 -16.67
CA LEU A 16 -5.27 20.64 -16.39
C LEU A 16 -4.99 20.48 -14.89
N ARG A 17 -4.65 21.59 -14.21
CA ARG A 17 -4.51 21.59 -12.74
C ARG A 17 -5.83 21.35 -12.02
N ARG A 18 -6.94 21.93 -12.50
CA ARG A 18 -8.28 21.63 -11.97
C ARG A 18 -8.64 20.16 -12.16
N PHE A 19 -8.39 19.60 -13.34
CA PHE A 19 -8.57 18.19 -13.63
C PHE A 19 -7.79 17.30 -12.65
N CYS A 20 -6.48 17.52 -12.48
CA CYS A 20 -5.68 16.74 -11.52
C CYS A 20 -6.23 16.81 -10.10
N ASN A 21 -6.60 18.01 -9.64
CA ASN A 21 -7.16 18.21 -8.31
C ASN A 21 -8.45 17.39 -8.10
N TYR A 22 -9.41 17.44 -9.03
CA TYR A 22 -10.68 16.72 -8.90
C TYR A 22 -10.52 15.22 -9.12
N ALA A 23 -9.66 14.78 -10.05
CA ALA A 23 -9.38 13.36 -10.25
C ALA A 23 -8.80 12.71 -8.98
N VAL A 24 -7.85 13.39 -8.32
CA VAL A 24 -7.30 12.93 -7.03
C VAL A 24 -8.36 12.95 -5.93
N LEU A 25 -9.19 13.99 -5.86
CA LEU A 25 -10.28 14.05 -4.89
C LEU A 25 -11.24 12.87 -5.05
N ILE A 26 -11.74 12.63 -6.27
CA ILE A 26 -12.67 11.54 -6.58
C ILE A 26 -12.03 10.19 -6.29
N ALA A 27 -10.77 9.99 -6.71
CA ALA A 27 -10.06 8.74 -6.48
C ALA A 27 -9.92 8.42 -4.98
N PHE A 28 -9.57 9.40 -4.13
CA PHE A 28 -9.42 9.16 -2.70
C PHE A 28 -10.76 9.15 -1.95
N ALA A 29 -11.77 9.89 -2.42
CA ALA A 29 -13.14 9.82 -1.90
C ALA A 29 -13.79 8.44 -2.17
N GLY A 30 -13.42 7.82 -3.29
CA GLY A 30 -13.87 6.50 -3.70
C GLY A 30 -12.88 5.37 -3.44
N LEU A 31 -11.81 5.60 -2.67
CA LEU A 31 -10.63 4.73 -2.68
C LEU A 31 -10.95 3.26 -2.42
N VAL A 32 -11.87 3.00 -1.50
CA VAL A 32 -12.31 1.65 -1.11
C VAL A 32 -13.79 1.36 -1.45
N THR A 33 -14.50 2.34 -2.01
CA THR A 33 -15.97 2.32 -2.16
C THR A 33 -16.48 2.42 -3.59
N LEU A 34 -15.73 3.02 -4.53
CA LEU A 34 -16.19 3.22 -5.91
C LEU A 34 -15.63 2.16 -6.87
N ARG A 35 -16.52 1.60 -7.69
CA ARG A 35 -16.21 0.77 -8.87
C ARG A 35 -16.66 1.46 -10.15
N GLY A 36 -16.19 0.97 -11.30
CA GLY A 36 -16.57 1.50 -12.61
C GLY A 36 -15.87 2.82 -12.95
N PRO A 37 -16.52 3.75 -13.69
CA PRO A 37 -15.86 4.90 -14.32
C PRO A 37 -15.30 5.94 -13.33
N PHE A 38 -15.81 5.96 -12.11
CA PHE A 38 -15.32 6.82 -11.02
C PHE A 38 -14.42 6.08 -10.03
N SER A 39 -13.99 4.86 -10.36
CA SER A 39 -13.08 4.10 -9.51
C SER A 39 -11.70 4.76 -9.43
N PRO A 40 -10.92 4.48 -8.37
CA PRO A 40 -9.54 4.93 -8.27
C PRO A 40 -8.68 4.47 -9.46
N GLY A 41 -8.97 3.29 -10.00
CA GLY A 41 -8.31 2.77 -11.20
C GLY A 41 -8.61 3.61 -12.44
N SER A 42 -9.87 3.98 -12.67
CA SER A 42 -10.26 4.83 -13.80
C SER A 42 -9.68 6.24 -13.69
N MET A 43 -9.74 6.86 -12.51
CA MET A 43 -9.12 8.17 -12.28
C MET A 43 -7.60 8.10 -12.43
N GLY A 44 -6.96 7.04 -11.92
CA GLY A 44 -5.55 6.77 -12.12
C GLY A 44 -5.17 6.61 -13.59
N ALA A 45 -5.98 5.92 -14.38
CA ALA A 45 -5.77 5.77 -15.81
C ALA A 45 -5.85 7.11 -16.55
N LEU A 46 -6.84 7.98 -16.26
CA LEU A 46 -6.94 9.30 -16.87
C LEU A 46 -5.75 10.21 -16.51
N LEU A 47 -5.28 10.13 -15.25
CA LEU A 47 -4.06 10.80 -14.81
C LEU A 47 -2.82 10.25 -15.53
N ALA A 48 -2.72 8.92 -15.69
CA ALA A 48 -1.65 8.28 -16.42
C ALA A 48 -1.62 8.72 -17.90
N CYS A 49 -2.78 8.79 -18.57
CA CYS A 49 -2.88 9.33 -19.94
C CYS A 49 -2.33 10.75 -20.04
N SER A 50 -2.66 11.61 -19.06
CA SER A 50 -2.10 12.96 -18.99
C SER A 50 -0.57 12.94 -18.84
N GLY A 51 -0.06 12.03 -18.01
CA GLY A 51 1.39 11.83 -17.83
C GLY A 51 2.10 11.32 -19.08
N ILE A 52 1.50 10.39 -19.82
CA ILE A 52 2.02 9.89 -21.10
C ILE A 52 2.10 11.03 -22.12
N VAL A 53 1.04 11.83 -22.27
CA VAL A 53 1.03 12.98 -23.19
C VAL A 53 2.13 13.98 -22.82
N LEU A 54 2.33 14.26 -21.53
CA LEU A 54 3.39 15.14 -21.07
C LEU A 54 4.79 14.56 -21.30
N ALA A 55 4.98 13.26 -21.06
CA ALA A 55 6.25 12.58 -21.33
C ALA A 55 6.62 12.65 -22.82
N LEU A 56 5.65 12.43 -23.71
CA LEU A 56 5.85 12.51 -25.16
C LEU A 56 6.14 13.94 -25.65
N ARG A 57 5.54 14.95 -25.00
CA ARG A 57 5.71 16.37 -25.36
C ARG A 57 7.02 16.95 -24.86
N GLU A 58 7.36 16.72 -23.60
CA GLU A 58 8.52 17.37 -22.96
C GLU A 58 9.83 16.62 -23.25
N ARG A 59 9.77 15.32 -23.58
CA ARG A 59 10.92 14.44 -23.94
C ARG A 59 12.12 14.50 -22.99
N HIS A 60 11.95 15.05 -21.80
CA HIS A 60 12.98 15.21 -20.80
C HIS A 60 12.51 14.68 -19.46
N LEU A 61 13.23 13.67 -18.97
CA LEU A 61 13.11 13.10 -17.63
C LEU A 61 14.39 13.44 -16.87
N ASP A 62 14.24 14.07 -15.71
CA ASP A 62 15.38 14.38 -14.87
C ASP A 62 15.85 13.13 -14.08
N ALA A 63 16.98 13.22 -13.39
CA ALA A 63 17.53 12.09 -12.64
C ALA A 63 16.58 11.64 -11.49
N ASP A 64 15.77 12.55 -10.94
CA ASP A 64 14.83 12.22 -9.88
C ASP A 64 13.59 11.50 -10.44
N ASP A 65 13.12 11.89 -11.62
CA ASP A 65 12.09 11.17 -12.38
C ASP A 65 12.52 9.72 -12.64
N LEU A 66 13.76 9.51 -13.09
CA LEU A 66 14.30 8.17 -13.35
C LEU A 66 14.42 7.33 -12.07
N ARG A 67 14.84 7.94 -10.95
CA ARG A 67 14.92 7.25 -9.65
C ARG A 67 13.55 6.80 -9.17
N VAL A 68 12.53 7.67 -9.23
CA VAL A 68 11.16 7.30 -8.83
C VAL A 68 10.56 6.31 -9.83
N GLY A 69 10.82 6.48 -11.13
CA GLY A 69 10.44 5.53 -12.17
C GLY A 69 11.00 4.13 -11.92
N ALA A 70 12.27 4.02 -11.52
CA ALA A 70 12.86 2.74 -11.16
C ALA A 70 12.11 2.03 -10.01
N LEU A 71 11.60 2.77 -9.02
CA LEU A 71 10.80 2.19 -7.93
C LEU A 71 9.45 1.63 -8.42
N PHE A 72 8.81 2.28 -9.39
CA PHE A 72 7.58 1.77 -10.01
C PHE A 72 7.83 0.61 -10.98
N LEU A 73 9.03 0.54 -11.57
CA LEU A 73 9.35 -0.43 -12.62
C LEU A 73 10.06 -1.69 -12.11
N VAL A 74 10.69 -1.66 -10.93
CA VAL A 74 11.51 -2.78 -10.43
C VAL A 74 10.72 -4.09 -10.33
N LEU A 75 9.50 -4.05 -9.78
CA LEU A 75 8.64 -5.24 -9.65
C LEU A 75 8.12 -5.76 -11.00
N PRO A 76 7.49 -4.95 -11.88
CA PRO A 76 7.05 -5.45 -13.18
C PRO A 76 8.19 -5.94 -14.07
N LEU A 77 9.35 -5.26 -14.06
CA LEU A 77 10.51 -5.72 -14.83
C LEU A 77 11.06 -7.04 -14.28
N TYR A 78 11.14 -7.18 -12.96
CA TYR A 78 11.56 -8.45 -12.36
C TYR A 78 10.57 -9.58 -12.68
N THR A 79 9.26 -9.34 -12.57
CA THR A 79 8.25 -10.34 -12.94
C THR A 79 8.36 -10.74 -14.41
N ALA A 80 8.51 -9.78 -15.32
CA ALA A 80 8.67 -10.08 -16.75
C ALA A 80 9.94 -10.88 -17.03
N LEU A 81 11.05 -10.53 -16.38
CA LEU A 81 12.31 -11.28 -16.48
C LEU A 81 12.16 -12.71 -15.96
N ASN A 82 11.55 -12.89 -14.78
CA ASN A 82 11.31 -14.21 -14.20
C ASN A 82 10.48 -15.08 -15.15
N LEU A 83 9.34 -14.57 -15.65
CA LEU A 83 8.49 -15.28 -16.60
C LEU A 83 9.23 -15.63 -17.90
N ALA A 84 10.06 -14.73 -18.43
CA ALA A 84 10.87 -15.01 -19.61
C ALA A 84 11.87 -16.16 -19.40
N LEU A 85 12.31 -16.38 -18.16
CA LEU A 85 13.31 -17.41 -17.82
C LEU A 85 12.70 -18.71 -17.30
N THR A 86 11.54 -18.67 -16.65
CA THR A 86 10.96 -19.82 -15.93
C THR A 86 9.64 -20.32 -16.50
N GLY A 87 9.09 -19.66 -17.52
CA GLY A 87 7.81 -20.00 -18.13
C GLY A 87 6.93 -18.76 -18.31
N TRP A 88 6.54 -18.49 -19.55
CA TRP A 88 5.78 -17.30 -19.90
C TRP A 88 4.30 -17.46 -19.58
N ASP A 89 3.76 -16.50 -18.83
CA ASP A 89 2.33 -16.32 -18.59
C ASP A 89 2.04 -14.82 -18.46
N ALA A 90 1.38 -14.25 -19.48
CA ALA A 90 1.09 -12.83 -19.53
C ALA A 90 0.05 -12.39 -18.48
N GLU A 91 -0.81 -13.29 -17.98
CA GLU A 91 -1.84 -12.94 -16.99
C GLU A 91 -1.20 -12.58 -15.64
N LEU A 92 -0.08 -13.22 -15.31
CA LEU A 92 0.69 -12.93 -14.09
C LEU A 92 1.34 -11.54 -14.11
N LEU A 93 1.40 -10.87 -15.27
CA LEU A 93 1.84 -9.48 -15.38
C LEU A 93 0.74 -8.44 -15.14
N ASP A 94 -0.56 -8.79 -15.14
CA ASP A 94 -1.64 -7.79 -15.02
C ASP A 94 -1.49 -6.94 -13.76
N LYS A 95 -1.22 -7.57 -12.61
CA LYS A 95 -1.10 -6.86 -11.33
C LYS A 95 0.21 -6.06 -11.20
N PRO A 96 1.41 -6.65 -11.31
CA PRO A 96 2.65 -5.88 -11.20
C PRO A 96 2.81 -4.88 -12.34
N GLY A 97 2.36 -5.21 -13.56
CA GLY A 97 2.40 -4.34 -14.73
C GLY A 97 1.62 -3.03 -14.55
N ARG A 98 0.56 -3.02 -13.74
CA ARG A 98 -0.15 -1.78 -13.40
C ARG A 98 0.72 -0.74 -12.70
N MET A 99 1.83 -1.13 -12.07
CA MET A 99 2.77 -0.15 -11.49
C MET A 99 3.36 0.82 -12.53
N LEU A 100 3.37 0.46 -13.82
CA LEU A 100 3.71 1.39 -14.91
C LEU A 100 2.77 2.60 -14.93
N LEU A 101 1.47 2.40 -14.65
CA LEU A 101 0.51 3.50 -14.51
C LEU A 101 0.92 4.45 -13.38
N GLY A 102 1.48 3.92 -12.29
CA GLY A 102 1.99 4.70 -11.18
C GLY A 102 3.10 5.67 -11.59
N PHE A 103 4.02 5.24 -12.44
CA PHE A 103 5.04 6.14 -12.99
C PHE A 103 4.43 7.30 -13.80
N PHE A 104 3.44 7.02 -14.65
CA PHE A 104 2.80 8.06 -15.44
C PHE A 104 1.90 8.99 -14.61
N ILE A 105 1.22 8.48 -13.57
CA ILE A 105 0.49 9.30 -12.60
C ILE A 105 1.47 10.23 -11.86
N TYR A 106 2.61 9.69 -11.42
CA TYR A 106 3.70 10.46 -10.83
C TYR A 106 4.12 11.59 -11.77
N LEU A 107 4.44 11.28 -13.04
CA LEU A 107 4.87 12.26 -14.02
C LEU A 107 3.81 13.36 -14.21
N ALA A 108 2.55 12.98 -14.41
CA ALA A 108 1.45 13.93 -14.57
C ALA A 108 1.41 14.94 -13.41
N ILE A 109 1.37 14.44 -12.18
CA ILE A 109 1.25 15.30 -10.99
C ILE A 109 2.54 16.09 -10.75
N SER A 110 3.70 15.53 -11.07
CA SER A 110 5.00 16.19 -10.90
C SER A 110 5.18 17.43 -11.80
N ARG A 111 4.51 17.45 -12.95
CA ARG A 111 4.55 18.58 -13.90
C ARG A 111 3.35 19.52 -13.71
N ILE A 112 2.16 18.98 -13.46
CA ILE A 112 0.90 19.76 -13.33
C ILE A 112 0.76 20.41 -11.95
N GLY A 113 1.17 19.69 -10.90
CA GLY A 113 0.98 20.05 -9.51
C GLY A 113 -0.38 19.63 -8.92
N LEU A 114 -0.41 19.53 -7.59
CA LEU A 114 -1.58 19.14 -6.81
C LEU A 114 -1.74 20.09 -5.63
N ASP A 115 -2.96 20.58 -5.43
CA ASP A 115 -3.32 21.28 -4.19
C ASP A 115 -3.70 20.25 -3.12
N ALA A 116 -2.93 20.23 -2.02
CA ALA A 116 -3.06 19.32 -0.90
C ALA A 116 -4.47 19.28 -0.29
N ARG A 117 -5.27 20.34 -0.46
CA ARG A 117 -6.67 20.37 0.02
C ARG A 117 -7.53 19.29 -0.64
N HIS A 118 -7.31 18.99 -1.93
CA HIS A 118 -8.15 18.04 -2.68
C HIS A 118 -7.84 16.60 -2.29
N LEU A 119 -6.56 16.27 -2.08
CA LEU A 119 -6.18 14.99 -1.50
C LEU A 119 -6.78 14.84 -0.10
N ARG A 120 -6.65 15.86 0.75
CA ARG A 120 -7.18 15.82 2.12
C ARG A 120 -8.69 15.65 2.16
N LEU A 121 -9.43 16.43 1.36
CA LEU A 121 -10.88 16.30 1.26
C LEU A 121 -11.29 14.93 0.70
N GLY A 122 -10.60 14.44 -0.34
CA GLY A 122 -10.81 13.10 -0.86
C GLY A 122 -10.64 12.03 0.21
N VAL A 123 -9.55 12.08 0.97
CA VAL A 123 -9.29 11.15 2.08
C VAL A 123 -10.38 11.23 3.16
N LEU A 124 -10.78 12.43 3.58
CA LEU A 124 -11.83 12.62 4.60
C LEU A 124 -13.18 12.06 4.14
N ILE A 125 -13.58 12.35 2.89
CA ILE A 125 -14.79 11.80 2.28
C ILE A 125 -14.67 10.28 2.17
N GLY A 126 -13.50 9.76 1.77
CA GLY A 126 -13.24 8.32 1.65
C GLY A 126 -13.41 7.57 2.96
N CYS A 127 -12.97 8.15 4.08
CA CYS A 127 -13.21 7.58 5.40
C CYS A 127 -14.71 7.46 5.72
N LEU A 128 -15.47 8.54 5.50
CA LEU A 128 -16.91 8.57 5.75
C LEU A 128 -17.67 7.62 4.82
N ALA A 129 -17.29 7.59 3.54
CA ALA A 129 -17.86 6.70 2.54
C ALA A 129 -17.59 5.23 2.89
N ALA A 130 -16.38 4.89 3.35
CA ALA A 130 -16.05 3.54 3.79
C ALA A 130 -16.94 3.08 4.96
N ALA A 131 -17.16 3.95 5.94
CA ALA A 131 -18.05 3.68 7.07
C ALA A 131 -19.51 3.51 6.64
N ALA A 132 -20.00 4.41 5.79
CA ALA A 132 -21.36 4.33 5.25
C ALA A 132 -21.58 3.04 4.45
N LEU A 133 -20.61 2.65 3.61
CA LEU A 133 -20.67 1.39 2.86
C LEU A 133 -20.64 0.18 3.79
N ALA A 134 -19.78 0.18 4.81
CA ALA A 134 -19.72 -0.89 5.80
C ALA A 134 -21.03 -1.04 6.57
N ALA A 135 -21.61 0.07 7.05
CA ALA A 135 -22.89 0.09 7.74
C ALA A 135 -24.02 -0.40 6.82
N TRP A 136 -24.04 0.03 5.56
CA TRP A 136 -25.01 -0.44 4.57
C TRP A 136 -24.89 -1.95 4.32
N GLN A 137 -23.67 -2.48 4.18
CA GLN A 137 -23.46 -3.92 3.99
C GLN A 137 -23.92 -4.75 5.20
N LEU A 138 -23.60 -4.30 6.42
CA LEU A 138 -23.98 -5.02 7.65
C LEU A 138 -25.48 -4.93 7.93
N TYR A 139 -26.03 -3.72 7.99
CA TYR A 139 -27.39 -3.49 8.47
C TYR A 139 -28.43 -3.41 7.36
N GLY A 140 -28.05 -2.94 6.18
CA GLY A 140 -28.94 -2.84 5.02
C GLY A 140 -29.01 -4.12 4.21
N LEU A 141 -27.88 -4.79 3.98
CA LEU A 141 -27.80 -6.02 3.19
C LEU A 141 -27.71 -7.30 4.04
N GLY A 142 -27.53 -7.18 5.36
CA GLY A 142 -27.45 -8.33 6.27
C GLY A 142 -26.16 -9.15 6.13
N TYR A 143 -25.08 -8.57 5.60
CA TYR A 143 -23.81 -9.29 5.49
C TYR A 143 -23.19 -9.49 6.89
N GLU A 144 -22.59 -10.64 7.13
CA GLU A 144 -21.90 -10.92 8.41
C GLU A 144 -20.70 -9.99 8.65
N ARG A 145 -20.05 -9.54 7.56
CA ARG A 145 -18.91 -8.63 7.61
C ARG A 145 -18.85 -7.72 6.39
N ALA A 146 -18.32 -6.52 6.57
CA ALA A 146 -18.12 -5.58 5.47
C ALA A 146 -16.96 -6.01 4.56
N SER A 147 -17.22 -6.14 3.27
CA SER A 147 -16.23 -6.45 2.24
C SER A 147 -15.93 -5.26 1.32
N GLY A 148 -16.71 -4.18 1.46
CA GLY A 148 -16.68 -3.02 0.59
C GLY A 148 -16.88 -3.44 -0.86
N THR A 149 -16.02 -2.92 -1.73
CA THR A 149 -16.00 -3.30 -3.16
C THR A 149 -14.91 -4.32 -3.47
N MET A 150 -14.49 -5.12 -2.50
CA MET A 150 -13.44 -6.13 -2.66
C MET A 150 -13.63 -7.25 -1.63
N ASN A 151 -12.54 -7.88 -1.18
CA ASN A 151 -12.57 -8.80 -0.05
C ASN A 151 -12.45 -8.04 1.27
N ALA A 152 -13.01 -8.59 2.35
CA ALA A 152 -13.04 -7.95 3.67
C ALA A 152 -11.64 -7.61 4.23
N ILE A 153 -10.62 -8.44 3.95
CA ILE A 153 -9.26 -8.19 4.45
C ILE A 153 -8.65 -6.93 3.80
N PRO A 154 -8.50 -6.85 2.46
CA PRO A 154 -8.07 -5.61 1.80
C PRO A 154 -8.93 -4.40 2.18
N PHE A 155 -10.26 -4.54 2.17
CA PHE A 155 -11.16 -3.44 2.53
C PHE A 155 -10.87 -2.88 3.93
N GLY A 156 -10.77 -3.77 4.94
CA GLY A 156 -10.53 -3.36 6.31
C GLY A 156 -9.14 -2.74 6.54
N ASN A 157 -8.13 -3.26 5.84
CA ASN A 157 -6.76 -2.75 5.87
C ASN A 157 -6.66 -1.37 5.21
N ASP A 158 -7.27 -1.19 4.03
CA ASP A 158 -7.24 0.07 3.31
C ASP A 158 -8.12 1.15 3.98
N ALA A 159 -9.22 0.75 4.63
CA ALA A 159 -9.99 1.64 5.49
C ALA A 159 -9.15 2.13 6.69
N LEU A 160 -8.40 1.24 7.34
CA LEU A 160 -7.48 1.63 8.41
C LEU A 160 -6.43 2.63 7.91
N LEU A 161 -5.83 2.35 6.74
CA LEU A 161 -4.87 3.26 6.10
C LEU A 161 -5.50 4.64 5.85
N LEU A 162 -6.70 4.72 5.27
CA LEU A 162 -7.42 5.98 5.05
C LEU A 162 -7.55 6.82 6.33
N GLY A 163 -7.85 6.18 7.47
CA GLY A 163 -7.88 6.85 8.78
C GLY A 163 -6.54 7.50 9.15
N PHE A 164 -5.43 6.78 8.95
CA PHE A 164 -4.09 7.33 9.17
C PHE A 164 -3.72 8.44 8.18
N LEU A 165 -4.15 8.33 6.92
CA LEU A 165 -3.98 9.39 5.91
C LEU A 165 -4.76 10.66 6.30
N ALA A 166 -5.95 10.52 6.89
CA ALA A 166 -6.73 11.65 7.40
C ALA A 166 -5.99 12.34 8.55
N LEU A 167 -5.50 11.56 9.52
CA LEU A 167 -4.70 12.06 10.64
C LEU A 167 -3.42 12.78 10.16
N ALA A 168 -2.74 12.25 9.13
CA ALA A 168 -1.58 12.89 8.52
C ALA A 168 -1.89 14.31 8.03
N GLY A 169 -3.09 14.55 7.47
CA GLY A 169 -3.53 15.86 7.00
C GLY A 169 -3.66 16.91 8.11
N TRP A 170 -3.96 16.48 9.34
CA TRP A 170 -4.01 17.33 10.52
C TRP A 170 -2.63 17.49 11.17
N VAL A 171 -1.91 16.39 11.38
CA VAL A 171 -0.59 16.33 12.04
C VAL A 171 0.48 17.13 11.26
N ALA A 172 0.45 17.06 9.93
CA ALA A 172 1.39 17.78 9.08
C ALA A 172 1.26 19.30 9.20
N ARG A 173 0.14 19.84 9.70
CA ARG A 173 -0.02 21.30 9.86
C ARG A 173 0.68 21.78 11.14
N PRO A 174 1.29 22.99 11.11
CA PRO A 174 1.83 23.60 12.32
C PRO A 174 0.70 23.88 13.33
N PRO A 175 0.96 23.85 14.65
CA PRO A 175 -0.06 24.03 15.68
C PRO A 175 -0.96 25.26 15.46
N ALA A 176 -0.36 26.40 15.08
CA ALA A 176 -1.09 27.65 14.81
C ALA A 176 -2.10 27.57 13.64
N ALA A 177 -1.94 26.61 12.73
CA ALA A 177 -2.83 26.41 11.58
C ALA A 177 -3.84 25.27 11.76
N ARG A 178 -3.94 24.69 12.97
CA ARG A 178 -4.88 23.61 13.32
C ARG A 178 -6.18 24.21 13.86
N ARG A 179 -7.12 24.49 12.97
CA ARG A 179 -8.46 24.98 13.34
C ARG A 179 -9.27 23.88 14.05
N PRO A 180 -10.08 24.20 15.08
CA PRO A 180 -10.85 23.20 15.83
C PRO A 180 -11.80 22.40 14.94
N GLY A 181 -12.50 23.05 14.00
CA GLY A 181 -13.41 22.34 13.08
C GLY A 181 -12.71 21.30 12.19
N LEU A 182 -11.46 21.56 11.76
CA LEU A 182 -10.67 20.58 11.01
C LEU A 182 -10.25 19.40 11.91
N ALA A 183 -9.93 19.66 13.18
CA ALA A 183 -9.61 18.61 14.15
C ALA A 183 -10.81 17.68 14.37
N THR A 184 -12.00 18.25 14.61
CA THR A 184 -13.25 17.49 14.77
C THR A 184 -13.57 16.66 13.53
N LEU A 185 -13.51 17.26 12.33
CA LEU A 185 -13.76 16.53 11.08
C LEU A 185 -12.75 15.39 10.86
N THR A 186 -11.48 15.62 11.19
CA THR A 186 -10.44 14.58 11.06
C THR A 186 -10.66 13.45 12.07
N ALA A 187 -11.04 13.77 13.31
CA ALA A 187 -11.34 12.77 14.33
C ALA A 187 -12.57 11.92 13.94
N LEU A 188 -13.64 12.55 13.44
CA LEU A 188 -14.82 11.85 12.94
C LEU A 188 -14.47 10.94 11.74
N ALA A 189 -13.67 11.44 10.80
CA ALA A 189 -13.20 10.63 9.67
C ALA A 189 -12.33 9.44 10.13
N ALA A 190 -11.39 9.66 11.04
CA ALA A 190 -10.55 8.57 11.57
C ALA A 190 -11.38 7.51 12.32
N ALA A 191 -12.37 7.93 13.13
CA ALA A 191 -13.28 7.02 13.81
C ALA A 191 -14.17 6.24 12.83
N ALA A 192 -14.68 6.91 11.78
CA ALA A 192 -15.44 6.28 10.70
C ALA A 192 -14.61 5.21 9.97
N ALA A 193 -13.36 5.52 9.64
CA ALA A 193 -12.45 4.60 8.98
C ALA A 193 -12.09 3.40 9.87
N LEU A 194 -11.89 3.63 11.18
CA LEU A 194 -11.67 2.57 12.16
C LEU A 194 -12.92 1.68 12.30
N TYR A 195 -14.12 2.26 12.30
CA TYR A 195 -15.37 1.50 12.27
C TYR A 195 -15.46 0.63 11.03
N ALA A 196 -15.17 1.15 9.83
CA ALA A 196 -15.18 0.37 8.60
C ALA A 196 -14.14 -0.79 8.64
N SER A 197 -12.95 -0.52 9.19
CA SER A 197 -11.93 -1.55 9.43
C SER A 197 -12.44 -2.64 10.39
N PHE A 198 -13.06 -2.24 11.51
CA PHE A 198 -13.64 -3.16 12.48
C PHE A 198 -14.78 -4.00 11.89
N ALA A 199 -15.70 -3.36 11.16
CA ALA A 199 -16.85 -3.96 10.50
C ALA A 199 -16.45 -5.03 9.47
N SER A 200 -15.24 -4.97 8.93
CA SER A 200 -14.70 -5.99 8.04
C SER A 200 -14.36 -7.32 8.72
N GLY A 201 -14.27 -7.34 10.06
CA GLY A 201 -13.81 -8.48 10.84
C GLY A 201 -12.31 -8.79 10.68
N SER A 202 -11.56 -8.00 9.90
CA SER A 202 -10.16 -8.27 9.53
C SER A 202 -9.17 -7.62 10.51
N ARG A 203 -9.31 -7.93 11.80
CA ARG A 203 -8.56 -7.29 12.90
C ARG A 203 -7.06 -7.60 12.90
N GLY A 204 -6.60 -8.60 12.13
CA GLY A 204 -5.18 -8.91 11.97
C GLY A 204 -4.35 -7.74 11.42
N GLY A 205 -4.96 -6.85 10.62
CA GLY A 205 -4.29 -5.63 10.12
C GLY A 205 -3.95 -4.62 11.21
N TRP A 206 -4.59 -4.70 12.39
CA TRP A 206 -4.39 -3.74 13.47
C TRP A 206 -3.01 -3.83 14.10
N VAL A 207 -2.28 -4.95 13.90
CA VAL A 207 -0.88 -5.09 14.31
C VAL A 207 -0.01 -3.97 13.72
N CYS A 208 -0.44 -3.35 12.62
CA CYS A 208 0.22 -2.22 11.98
C CYS A 208 0.03 -0.88 12.73
N ILE A 209 -0.99 -0.75 13.59
CA ILE A 209 -1.37 0.52 14.25
C ILE A 209 -0.18 1.17 14.99
N PRO A 210 0.60 0.46 15.84
CA PRO A 210 1.73 1.09 16.52
C PRO A 210 2.77 1.65 15.57
N VAL A 211 3.07 0.92 14.48
CA VAL A 211 4.04 1.36 13.46
C VAL A 211 3.51 2.58 12.71
N LEU A 212 2.25 2.55 12.25
CA LEU A 212 1.63 3.68 11.55
C LEU A 212 1.51 4.93 12.45
N ALA A 213 1.19 4.74 13.73
CA ALA A 213 1.12 5.81 14.71
C ALA A 213 2.51 6.41 15.00
N TRP A 214 3.54 5.57 15.10
CA TRP A 214 4.93 6.01 15.21
C TRP A 214 5.38 6.81 13.98
N LEU A 215 5.11 6.31 12.77
CA LEU A 215 5.42 7.02 11.51
C LEU A 215 4.70 8.37 11.40
N LEU A 216 3.43 8.42 11.77
CA LEU A 216 2.64 9.65 11.84
C LEU A 216 3.31 10.68 12.78
N SER A 217 3.88 10.22 13.89
CA SER A 217 4.57 11.07 14.86
C SER A 217 5.85 11.70 14.33
N LEU A 218 6.51 11.09 13.33
CA LEU A 218 7.72 11.61 12.70
C LEU A 218 7.43 12.89 11.90
N GLY A 219 6.28 12.98 11.24
CA GLY A 219 5.85 14.16 10.49
C GLY A 219 5.10 15.19 11.32
N ALA A 220 5.05 15.02 12.64
CA ALA A 220 4.35 15.92 13.53
C ALA A 220 5.21 17.11 13.93
N ALA A 221 4.97 18.25 13.28
CA ALA A 221 5.62 19.51 13.62
C ALA A 221 5.29 19.90 15.08
N GLY A 222 6.31 19.94 15.95
CA GLY A 222 6.20 20.41 17.33
C GLY A 222 5.66 19.40 18.35
N LEU A 223 5.46 18.11 18.01
CA LEU A 223 5.12 17.11 19.04
C LEU A 223 6.35 16.72 19.86
N ARG A 224 6.23 16.82 21.19
CA ARG A 224 7.25 16.38 22.15
C ARG A 224 7.48 14.86 22.04
N PRO A 225 8.73 14.37 22.19
CA PRO A 225 9.06 12.94 22.12
C PRO A 225 8.21 12.04 23.04
N GLY A 226 7.89 12.49 24.26
CA GLY A 226 7.07 11.72 25.21
C GLY A 226 5.63 11.49 24.74
N LEU A 227 5.04 12.43 23.98
CA LEU A 227 3.71 12.26 23.40
C LEU A 227 3.73 11.27 22.21
N ARG A 228 4.87 11.14 21.53
CA ARG A 228 5.07 10.12 20.48
C ARG A 228 5.07 8.72 21.08
N LEU A 229 5.74 8.54 22.22
CA LEU A 229 5.73 7.28 22.97
C LEU A 229 4.34 6.97 23.52
N ALA A 230 3.62 7.97 24.04
CA ALA A 230 2.25 7.79 24.51
C ALA A 230 1.27 7.37 23.40
N VAL A 231 1.40 7.93 22.19
CA VAL A 231 0.60 7.54 21.02
C VAL A 231 0.91 6.11 20.57
N ALA A 232 2.19 5.70 20.56
CA ALA A 232 2.58 4.32 20.28
C ALA A 232 2.06 3.35 21.35
N ALA A 233 2.16 3.73 22.63
CA ALA A 233 1.65 2.97 23.76
C ALA A 233 0.11 2.85 23.73
N ALA A 234 -0.60 3.90 23.33
CA ALA A 234 -2.06 3.85 23.14
C ALA A 234 -2.46 2.91 21.99
N GLY A 235 -1.68 2.86 20.91
CA GLY A 235 -1.87 1.88 19.84
C GLY A 235 -1.64 0.44 20.32
N LEU A 236 -0.62 0.21 21.14
CA LEU A 236 -0.36 -1.07 21.82
C LEU A 236 -1.48 -1.46 22.80
N ALA A 237 -2.00 -0.49 23.57
CA ALA A 237 -3.12 -0.72 24.47
C ALA A 237 -4.40 -1.08 23.70
N LEU A 238 -4.68 -0.41 22.57
CA LEU A 238 -5.81 -0.75 21.70
C LEU A 238 -5.68 -2.17 21.13
N LEU A 239 -4.47 -2.58 20.77
CA LEU A 239 -4.18 -3.95 20.36
C LEU A 239 -4.43 -4.96 21.48
N ALA A 240 -4.00 -4.65 22.70
CA ALA A 240 -4.22 -5.51 23.86
C ALA A 240 -5.72 -5.66 24.18
N VAL A 241 -6.49 -4.57 24.10
CA VAL A 241 -7.95 -4.59 24.28
C VAL A 241 -8.63 -5.41 23.18
N ALA A 242 -8.21 -5.23 21.92
CA ALA A 242 -8.72 -6.03 20.82
C ALA A 242 -8.44 -7.52 21.06
N ALA A 243 -7.22 -7.87 21.46
CA ALA A 243 -6.80 -9.24 21.77
C ALA A 243 -7.57 -9.85 22.96
N ALA A 244 -7.94 -9.05 23.97
CA ALA A 244 -8.69 -9.50 25.14
C ALA A 244 -10.20 -9.71 24.89
N THR A 245 -10.70 -9.43 23.68
CA THR A 245 -12.11 -9.62 23.35
C THR A 245 -12.42 -11.13 23.23
N PRO A 246 -13.47 -11.68 23.88
CA PRO A 246 -13.72 -13.13 23.97
C PRO A 246 -13.76 -13.89 22.63
N ALA A 247 -14.28 -13.24 21.57
CA ALA A 247 -14.30 -13.78 20.21
C ALA A 247 -12.90 -14.04 19.60
N ILE A 248 -11.84 -13.44 20.16
CA ILE A 248 -10.44 -13.70 19.77
C ILE A 248 -9.92 -14.92 20.54
N ASN A 249 -10.20 -15.04 21.83
CA ASN A 249 -9.63 -16.09 22.67
C ASN A 249 -9.99 -17.51 22.20
N GLU A 250 -11.26 -17.81 21.93
CA GLU A 250 -11.68 -19.16 21.52
C GLU A 250 -11.10 -19.56 20.16
N ARG A 251 -11.09 -18.62 19.20
CA ARG A 251 -10.50 -18.83 17.87
C ARG A 251 -8.99 -18.95 17.96
N THR A 252 -8.32 -18.13 18.76
CA THR A 252 -6.86 -18.16 18.96
C THR A 252 -6.41 -19.44 19.66
N LEU A 253 -7.14 -19.95 20.66
CA LEU A 253 -6.83 -21.22 21.32
C LEU A 253 -6.95 -22.42 20.37
N ALA A 254 -8.04 -22.52 19.61
CA ALA A 254 -8.23 -23.58 18.61
C ALA A 254 -7.15 -23.52 17.52
N GLU A 255 -6.70 -22.32 17.16
CA GLU A 255 -5.62 -22.10 16.19
C GLU A 255 -4.24 -22.47 16.76
N PHE A 256 -3.92 -22.13 18.02
CA PHE A 256 -2.68 -22.56 18.67
C PHE A 256 -2.57 -24.09 18.76
N ASP A 257 -3.68 -24.77 18.99
CA ASP A 257 -3.73 -26.23 19.03
C ASP A 257 -3.52 -26.83 17.62
N SER A 258 -4.01 -26.16 16.56
CA SER A 258 -3.70 -26.51 15.17
C SER A 258 -2.24 -26.26 14.79
N LEU A 259 -1.63 -25.17 15.28
CA LEU A 259 -0.21 -24.86 15.11
C LEU A 259 0.68 -25.93 15.75
N HIS A 260 0.36 -26.32 16.99
CA HIS A 260 1.10 -27.33 17.71
C HIS A 260 1.07 -28.66 16.95
N ARG A 261 -0.12 -29.09 16.49
CA ARG A 261 -0.28 -30.29 15.64
C ARG A 261 0.52 -30.20 14.33
N LEU A 262 0.45 -29.08 13.59
CA LEU A 262 1.16 -28.95 12.31
C LEU A 262 2.69 -29.03 12.49
N TRP A 263 3.23 -28.52 13.60
CA TRP A 263 4.67 -28.48 13.86
C TRP A 263 5.20 -29.78 14.50
N SER A 264 4.37 -30.49 15.26
CA SER A 264 4.73 -31.76 15.91
C SER A 264 4.55 -32.99 15.02
N THR A 265 3.84 -32.86 13.90
CA THR A 265 3.50 -33.96 12.98
C THR A 265 4.51 -34.03 11.82
N PHE A 266 4.97 -35.23 11.46
CA PHE A 266 5.89 -35.44 10.34
C PHE A 266 5.24 -35.05 8.99
N PRO A 267 6.02 -34.59 7.99
CA PRO A 267 5.47 -34.11 6.71
C PRO A 267 4.52 -35.08 5.99
N ALA A 268 4.72 -36.40 6.12
CA ALA A 268 3.85 -37.41 5.52
C ALA A 268 2.47 -37.51 6.21
N GLU A 269 2.39 -37.23 7.51
CA GLU A 269 1.14 -37.23 8.27
C GLU A 269 0.38 -35.89 8.13
N ALA A 270 1.09 -34.80 7.85
CA ALA A 270 0.53 -33.47 7.60
C ALA A 270 -0.34 -33.41 6.32
N ALA A 271 -0.07 -34.28 5.35
CA ALA A 271 -0.83 -34.34 4.09
C ALA A 271 -2.30 -34.74 4.27
N GLY A 272 -2.62 -35.49 5.33
CA GLY A 272 -4.00 -35.92 5.66
C GLY A 272 -4.70 -35.08 6.73
N THR A 273 -4.04 -34.04 7.27
CA THR A 273 -4.59 -33.27 8.39
C THR A 273 -5.57 -32.20 7.91
N ALA A 274 -6.72 -32.03 8.56
CA ALA A 274 -7.59 -30.88 8.31
C ALA A 274 -6.90 -29.58 8.75
N LEU A 275 -6.82 -28.60 7.85
CA LEU A 275 -6.13 -27.33 8.11
C LEU A 275 -7.11 -26.23 8.52
N SER A 276 -6.81 -25.52 9.60
CA SER A 276 -7.47 -24.26 9.96
C SER A 276 -6.98 -23.10 9.07
N SER A 277 -7.53 -21.89 9.22
CA SER A 277 -7.08 -20.74 8.43
C SER A 277 -5.60 -20.38 8.70
N ILE A 278 -5.14 -20.46 9.96
CA ILE A 278 -3.72 -20.23 10.28
C ILE A 278 -2.88 -21.46 9.92
N GLY A 279 -3.40 -22.67 10.15
CA GLY A 279 -2.76 -23.92 9.74
C GLY A 279 -2.43 -23.93 8.24
N THR A 280 -3.39 -23.52 7.40
CA THR A 280 -3.19 -23.36 5.95
C THR A 280 -2.07 -22.36 5.64
N ARG A 281 -2.06 -21.18 6.29
CA ARG A 281 -1.01 -20.18 6.05
C ARG A 281 0.37 -20.71 6.42
N LEU A 282 0.51 -21.34 7.59
CA LEU A 282 1.79 -21.89 7.99
C LEU A 282 2.25 -23.04 7.10
N HIS A 283 1.32 -23.90 6.67
CA HIS A 283 1.63 -24.93 5.70
C HIS A 283 2.15 -24.32 4.39
N LEU A 284 1.46 -23.32 3.85
CA LEU A 284 1.92 -22.57 2.66
C LEU A 284 3.27 -21.87 2.90
N TYR A 285 3.53 -21.37 4.11
CA TYR A 285 4.81 -20.72 4.43
C TYR A 285 5.96 -21.71 4.45
N ARG A 286 5.74 -22.89 5.03
CA ARG A 286 6.70 -24.00 4.99
C ARG A 286 6.98 -24.41 3.55
N LEU A 287 5.94 -24.63 2.73
CA LEU A 287 6.10 -25.00 1.33
C LEU A 287 6.84 -23.91 0.51
N GLY A 288 6.61 -22.64 0.84
CA GLY A 288 7.34 -21.54 0.23
C GLY A 288 8.82 -21.52 0.59
N LEU A 289 9.14 -21.82 1.85
CA LEU A 289 10.53 -21.97 2.30
C LEU A 289 11.19 -23.18 1.63
N ASP A 290 10.50 -24.31 1.53
CA ASP A 290 11.01 -25.50 0.85
C ASP A 290 11.32 -25.21 -0.63
N ALA A 291 10.40 -24.51 -1.33
CA ALA A 291 10.60 -24.06 -2.71
C ALA A 291 11.79 -23.08 -2.83
N PHE A 292 11.92 -22.14 -1.91
CA PHE A 292 13.04 -21.19 -1.88
C PHE A 292 14.38 -21.88 -1.65
N LEU A 293 14.45 -22.83 -0.70
CA LEU A 293 15.67 -23.58 -0.41
C LEU A 293 16.09 -24.48 -1.57
N ALA A 294 15.12 -25.05 -2.30
CA ALA A 294 15.39 -25.82 -3.51
C ALA A 294 15.84 -24.94 -4.70
N HIS A 295 15.28 -23.73 -4.83
CA HIS A 295 15.53 -22.82 -5.95
C HIS A 295 15.85 -21.38 -5.49
N PRO A 296 17.02 -21.13 -4.86
CA PRO A 296 17.27 -19.89 -4.13
C PRO A 296 17.42 -18.64 -5.00
N LEU A 297 17.83 -18.77 -6.27
CA LEU A 297 18.13 -17.60 -7.12
C LEU A 297 16.88 -16.95 -7.72
N LEU A 298 16.14 -17.72 -8.52
CA LEU A 298 14.95 -17.27 -9.25
C LEU A 298 13.64 -17.81 -8.66
N GLY A 299 13.71 -18.63 -7.62
CA GLY A 299 12.55 -19.40 -7.16
C GLY A 299 12.16 -20.48 -8.15
N ILE A 300 11.05 -21.14 -7.87
CA ILE A 300 10.41 -22.09 -8.79
C ILE A 300 9.85 -21.42 -10.05
N GLY A 301 9.82 -20.08 -10.11
CA GLY A 301 9.18 -19.30 -11.17
C GLY A 301 7.73 -18.97 -10.85
N PHE A 302 7.25 -17.80 -11.28
CA PHE A 302 5.88 -17.39 -10.99
C PHE A 302 4.83 -18.32 -11.60
N ALA A 303 5.05 -18.83 -12.80
CA ALA A 303 4.09 -19.70 -13.51
C ALA A 303 3.96 -21.12 -12.90
N ASN A 304 4.95 -21.56 -12.12
CA ASN A 304 5.09 -22.98 -11.77
C ASN A 304 4.58 -23.35 -10.36
N LEU A 305 3.89 -22.43 -9.68
CA LEU A 305 3.41 -22.69 -8.31
C LEU A 305 2.45 -23.87 -8.25
N HIS A 306 1.49 -23.96 -9.18
CA HIS A 306 0.51 -25.04 -9.18
C HIS A 306 1.18 -26.40 -9.38
N ASP A 307 2.07 -26.50 -10.37
CA ASP A 307 2.80 -27.74 -10.68
C ASP A 307 3.68 -28.19 -9.51
N TRP A 308 4.34 -27.25 -8.84
CA TRP A 308 5.12 -27.52 -7.63
C TRP A 308 4.27 -28.11 -6.51
N LEU A 309 3.11 -27.50 -6.23
CA LEU A 309 2.20 -28.00 -5.20
C LEU A 309 1.60 -29.37 -5.59
N ALA A 310 1.25 -29.56 -6.87
CA ALA A 310 0.69 -30.81 -7.39
C ALA A 310 1.69 -31.97 -7.30
N ALA A 311 2.96 -31.74 -7.67
CA ALA A 311 4.03 -32.72 -7.54
C ALA A 311 4.26 -33.12 -6.07
N GLY A 312 4.28 -32.15 -5.17
CA GLY A 312 4.40 -32.41 -3.73
C GLY A 312 3.20 -33.19 -3.16
N ALA A 313 2.00 -32.94 -3.67
CA ALA A 313 0.79 -33.65 -3.24
C ALA A 313 0.80 -35.10 -3.74
N ALA A 314 1.22 -35.33 -4.99
CA ALA A 314 1.42 -36.68 -5.53
C ALA A 314 2.49 -37.46 -4.75
N ALA A 315 3.52 -36.78 -4.23
CA ALA A 315 4.55 -37.35 -3.38
C ALA A 315 4.12 -37.51 -1.89
N GLY A 316 2.91 -37.12 -1.51
CA GLY A 316 2.42 -37.20 -0.13
C GLY A 316 3.07 -36.21 0.84
N THR A 317 3.74 -35.17 0.34
CA THR A 317 4.44 -34.14 1.15
C THR A 317 3.66 -32.83 1.26
N VAL A 318 2.67 -32.63 0.39
CA VAL A 318 1.77 -31.47 0.39
C VAL A 318 0.34 -31.94 0.64
N ASN A 319 -0.35 -31.28 1.56
CA ASN A 319 -1.78 -31.46 1.76
C ASN A 319 -2.59 -31.03 0.51
N PRO A 320 -3.37 -31.92 -0.14
CA PRO A 320 -4.07 -31.60 -1.39
C PRO A 320 -5.07 -30.43 -1.27
N SER A 321 -5.52 -30.11 -0.04
CA SER A 321 -6.44 -28.99 0.19
C SER A 321 -5.85 -27.64 -0.23
N VAL A 322 -4.53 -27.50 -0.37
CA VAL A 322 -3.89 -26.23 -0.76
C VAL A 322 -3.69 -26.05 -2.27
N LEU A 323 -4.01 -27.06 -3.10
CA LEU A 323 -3.79 -27.03 -4.56
C LEU A 323 -4.58 -25.93 -5.30
N HIS A 324 -5.68 -25.47 -4.70
CA HIS A 324 -6.52 -24.41 -5.27
C HIS A 324 -5.95 -22.99 -5.06
N TYR A 325 -4.91 -22.83 -4.24
CA TYR A 325 -4.30 -21.52 -4.00
C TYR A 325 -3.35 -21.11 -5.13
N THR A 326 -3.47 -19.87 -5.55
CA THR A 326 -2.62 -19.25 -6.59
C THR A 326 -1.45 -18.45 -6.02
N HIS A 327 -1.28 -18.47 -4.69
CA HIS A 327 -0.27 -17.71 -3.97
C HIS A 327 -0.13 -18.19 -2.51
N LEU A 328 1.04 -17.94 -1.91
CA LEU A 328 1.41 -18.45 -0.59
C LEU A 328 1.00 -17.57 0.61
N HIS A 329 0.01 -16.67 0.43
CA HIS A 329 -0.61 -15.90 1.53
C HIS A 329 0.35 -15.05 2.38
N SER A 330 1.53 -14.72 1.86
CA SER A 330 2.49 -13.77 2.40
C SER A 330 3.40 -13.34 1.27
N ALA A 331 3.50 -12.04 0.99
CA ALA A 331 4.28 -11.56 -0.14
C ALA A 331 5.77 -11.89 -0.05
N PRO A 332 6.46 -11.75 1.11
CA PRO A 332 7.85 -12.17 1.21
C PRO A 332 8.02 -13.67 0.94
N ILE A 333 7.16 -14.52 1.48
CA ILE A 333 7.22 -15.97 1.25
C ILE A 333 6.93 -16.32 -0.21
N ASP A 334 5.86 -15.76 -0.79
CA ASP A 334 5.48 -15.98 -2.19
C ASP A 334 6.59 -15.53 -3.14
N MET A 335 7.19 -14.37 -2.84
CA MET A 335 8.30 -13.82 -3.61
C MET A 335 9.58 -14.64 -3.44
N ALA A 336 9.87 -15.15 -2.23
CA ALA A 336 11.00 -16.05 -2.01
C ALA A 336 10.81 -17.37 -2.79
N ALA A 337 9.64 -17.98 -2.68
CA ALA A 337 9.33 -19.24 -3.33
C ALA A 337 9.39 -19.13 -4.86
N ARG A 338 8.72 -18.11 -5.42
CA ARG A 338 8.49 -17.97 -6.87
C ARG A 338 9.51 -17.09 -7.59
N GLY A 339 10.15 -16.17 -6.86
CA GLY A 339 11.13 -15.22 -7.38
C GLY A 339 12.54 -15.34 -6.75
N GLY A 340 12.72 -16.19 -5.74
CA GLY A 340 14.02 -16.36 -5.10
C GLY A 340 14.56 -15.07 -4.47
N VAL A 341 15.87 -15.05 -4.27
CA VAL A 341 16.58 -13.91 -3.68
C VAL A 341 16.49 -12.66 -4.55
N LEU A 342 16.44 -12.82 -5.88
CA LEU A 342 16.31 -11.69 -6.80
C LEU A 342 14.92 -11.05 -6.72
N GLY A 343 13.86 -11.86 -6.57
CA GLY A 343 12.52 -11.36 -6.33
C GLY A 343 12.39 -10.65 -4.98
N LEU A 344 12.97 -11.23 -3.93
CA LEU A 344 13.04 -10.59 -2.61
C LEU A 344 13.79 -9.25 -2.68
N ALA A 345 14.90 -9.20 -3.40
CA ALA A 345 15.65 -7.97 -3.62
C ALA A 345 14.82 -6.92 -4.39
N ALA A 346 14.07 -7.33 -5.41
CA ALA A 346 13.17 -6.44 -6.15
C ALA A 346 12.04 -5.87 -5.25
N LEU A 347 11.42 -6.71 -4.43
CA LEU A 347 10.41 -6.30 -3.46
C LEU A 347 11.00 -5.35 -2.40
N ALA A 348 12.16 -5.69 -1.85
CA ALA A 348 12.87 -4.84 -0.89
C ALA A 348 13.27 -3.50 -1.52
N ALA A 349 13.79 -3.49 -2.75
CA ALA A 349 14.15 -2.28 -3.47
C ALA A 349 12.93 -1.36 -3.66
N CYS A 350 11.78 -1.91 -4.04
CA CYS A 350 10.52 -1.16 -4.15
C CYS A 350 10.12 -0.56 -2.79
N VAL A 351 9.97 -1.40 -1.76
CA VAL A 351 9.47 -0.98 -0.44
C VAL A 351 10.45 -0.01 0.25
N LEU A 352 11.71 -0.39 0.39
CA LEU A 352 12.73 0.43 1.06
C LEU A 352 13.03 1.70 0.26
N GLY A 353 12.95 1.65 -1.07
CA GLY A 353 13.10 2.80 -1.95
C GLY A 353 12.02 3.85 -1.71
N PHE A 354 10.73 3.46 -1.70
CA PHE A 354 9.64 4.37 -1.39
C PHE A 354 9.69 4.87 0.06
N LEU A 355 9.98 3.99 1.04
CA LEU A 355 10.15 4.41 2.44
C LEU A 355 11.24 5.49 2.56
N ARG A 356 12.40 5.27 1.93
CA ARG A 356 13.50 6.24 1.93
C ARG A 356 13.12 7.54 1.22
N TYR A 357 12.45 7.46 0.07
CA TYR A 357 12.00 8.62 -0.70
C TYR A 357 11.07 9.53 0.14
N PHE A 358 10.02 8.95 0.72
CA PHE A 358 9.06 9.70 1.52
C PHE A 358 9.63 10.16 2.88
N HIS A 359 10.44 9.32 3.54
CA HIS A 359 11.07 9.69 4.80
C HIS A 359 11.98 10.91 4.65
N ARG A 360 12.80 10.97 3.58
CA ARG A 360 13.66 12.14 3.31
C ARG A 360 12.85 13.42 3.11
N ALA A 361 11.64 13.31 2.55
CA ALA A 361 10.75 14.45 2.34
C ALA A 361 10.08 14.96 3.63
N LEU A 362 10.11 14.21 4.75
CA LEU A 362 9.60 14.69 6.05
C LEU A 362 10.37 15.91 6.59
N ALA A 363 11.63 16.08 6.20
CA ALA A 363 12.44 17.24 6.57
C ALA A 363 11.97 18.55 5.91
N ALA A 364 10.94 18.50 5.05
CA ALA A 364 10.37 19.69 4.46
C ALA A 364 9.78 20.66 5.50
N THR A 365 10.07 21.95 5.33
CA THR A 365 9.57 23.02 6.18
C THR A 365 8.08 23.26 5.95
N ASP A 366 7.63 23.16 4.70
CA ASP A 366 6.24 23.42 4.32
C ASP A 366 5.29 22.26 4.67
N ALA A 367 4.10 22.62 5.18
CA ALA A 367 3.13 21.66 5.70
C ALA A 367 2.56 20.71 4.63
N ASP A 368 2.43 21.16 3.38
CA ASP A 368 1.86 20.36 2.31
C ASP A 368 2.84 19.28 1.84
N SER A 369 4.13 19.61 1.66
CA SER A 369 5.16 18.59 1.38
C SER A 369 5.24 17.57 2.51
N ARG A 370 5.19 18.01 3.78
CA ARG A 370 5.18 17.09 4.92
C ARG A 370 3.94 16.19 4.93
N TYR A 371 2.79 16.70 4.52
CA TYR A 371 1.58 15.89 4.35
C TYR A 371 1.74 14.83 3.26
N PHE A 372 2.20 15.21 2.06
CA PHE A 372 2.44 14.26 0.98
C PHE A 372 3.48 13.19 1.37
N ALA A 373 4.55 13.60 2.05
CA ALA A 373 5.56 12.70 2.59
C ALA A 373 4.96 11.69 3.58
N LEU A 374 4.15 12.15 4.54
CA LEU A 374 3.45 11.26 5.47
C LEU A 374 2.50 10.29 4.75
N VAL A 375 1.72 10.76 3.77
CA VAL A 375 0.79 9.92 3.02
C VAL A 375 1.53 8.77 2.34
N GLY A 376 2.59 9.07 1.59
CA GLY A 376 3.38 8.05 0.91
C GLY A 376 4.10 7.12 1.88
N LEU A 377 4.64 7.65 2.98
CA LEU A 377 5.34 6.86 4.00
C LEU A 377 4.40 5.86 4.69
N LEU A 378 3.22 6.32 5.11
CA LEU A 378 2.18 5.49 5.73
C LEU A 378 1.68 4.44 4.75
N ALA A 379 1.40 4.81 3.50
CA ALA A 379 0.94 3.87 2.48
C ALA A 379 1.98 2.78 2.19
N THR A 380 3.26 3.15 2.07
CA THR A 380 4.35 2.19 1.82
C THR A 380 4.52 1.23 2.99
N ALA A 381 4.53 1.74 4.22
CA ALA A 381 4.66 0.91 5.41
C ALA A 381 3.44 0.00 5.62
N ALA A 382 2.23 0.52 5.40
CA ALA A 382 1.00 -0.25 5.44
C ALA A 382 1.01 -1.37 4.40
N ALA A 383 1.36 -1.09 3.15
CA ALA A 383 1.48 -2.10 2.11
C ALA A 383 2.48 -3.21 2.48
N ALA A 384 3.65 -2.84 2.99
CA ALA A 384 4.65 -3.81 3.46
C ALA A 384 4.10 -4.70 4.58
N MET A 385 3.49 -4.12 5.62
CA MET A 385 2.99 -4.87 6.78
C MET A 385 1.75 -5.71 6.45
N PHE A 386 0.79 -5.18 5.68
CA PHE A 386 -0.38 -5.93 5.23
C PHE A 386 0.03 -7.13 4.36
N SER A 387 1.09 -6.98 3.57
CA SER A 387 1.64 -8.04 2.72
C SER A 387 2.40 -9.12 3.50
N LEU A 388 2.61 -8.98 4.81
CA LEU A 388 3.19 -10.07 5.61
C LEU A 388 2.23 -11.26 5.76
N THR A 389 0.92 -11.00 5.70
CA THR A 389 -0.16 -12.00 5.87
C THR A 389 -1.12 -12.06 4.69
N ASN A 390 -0.75 -11.40 3.59
CA ASN A 390 -1.48 -11.34 2.34
C ASN A 390 -0.46 -11.18 1.19
N VAL A 391 -0.90 -11.20 -0.06
CA VAL A 391 0.00 -10.88 -1.19
C VAL A 391 0.18 -9.37 -1.36
N PHE A 392 1.27 -8.98 -2.00
CA PHE A 392 1.60 -7.57 -2.26
C PHE A 392 0.58 -6.94 -3.23
N PHE A 393 0.09 -7.74 -4.18
CA PHE A 393 -0.97 -7.37 -5.11
C PHE A 393 -2.24 -8.23 -4.91
N PRO A 394 -3.08 -7.92 -3.90
CA PRO A 394 -4.20 -8.78 -3.49
C PRO A 394 -5.30 -8.88 -4.54
N ALA A 395 -5.65 -7.75 -5.16
CA ALA A 395 -6.64 -7.65 -6.22
C ALA A 395 -6.32 -6.43 -7.08
N ILE A 396 -6.98 -6.31 -8.24
CA ILE A 396 -6.88 -5.11 -9.08
C ILE A 396 -7.25 -3.85 -8.28
N ALA A 397 -8.31 -3.91 -7.47
CA ALA A 397 -8.71 -2.79 -6.60
C ALA A 397 -7.57 -2.39 -5.64
N GLY A 398 -7.04 -3.33 -4.86
CA GLY A 398 -5.93 -3.06 -3.93
C GLY A 398 -4.65 -2.60 -4.62
N THR A 399 -4.36 -3.11 -5.83
CA THR A 399 -3.22 -2.67 -6.64
C THR A 399 -3.39 -1.21 -7.05
N ASN A 400 -4.59 -0.80 -7.47
CA ASN A 400 -4.88 0.59 -7.81
C ASN A 400 -4.78 1.51 -6.58
N ILE A 401 -5.22 1.04 -5.40
CA ILE A 401 -5.07 1.78 -4.13
C ILE A 401 -3.61 2.02 -3.81
N LEU A 402 -2.77 0.98 -3.92
CA LEU A 402 -1.33 1.07 -3.73
C LEU A 402 -0.73 2.10 -4.70
N ILE A 403 -1.02 1.97 -5.99
CA ILE A 403 -0.50 2.86 -7.03
C ILE A 403 -0.89 4.31 -6.75
N MET A 404 -2.15 4.59 -6.45
CA MET A 404 -2.62 5.94 -6.17
C MET A 404 -1.99 6.50 -4.89
N SER A 405 -1.87 5.68 -3.85
CA SER A 405 -1.29 6.07 -2.56
C SER A 405 0.22 6.30 -2.60
N LEU A 406 0.91 5.80 -3.63
CA LEU A 406 2.35 6.06 -3.86
C LEU A 406 2.57 7.17 -4.88
N ALA A 407 1.92 7.10 -6.05
CA ALA A 407 2.19 7.99 -7.19
C ALA A 407 1.73 9.42 -6.93
N VAL A 408 0.55 9.60 -6.31
CA VAL A 408 0.00 10.93 -6.03
C VAL A 408 0.88 11.74 -5.08
N PRO A 409 1.26 11.26 -3.88
CA PRO A 409 2.15 12.01 -3.02
C PRO A 409 3.55 12.16 -3.61
N ALA A 410 4.08 11.16 -4.33
CA ALA A 410 5.40 11.29 -4.95
C ALA A 410 5.44 12.37 -6.03
N GLY A 411 4.42 12.42 -6.90
CA GLY A 411 4.32 13.45 -7.93
C GLY A 411 4.15 14.83 -7.31
N ALA A 412 3.32 14.95 -6.27
CA ALA A 412 3.10 16.22 -5.59
C ALA A 412 4.37 16.74 -4.90
N LEU A 413 5.18 15.85 -4.30
CA LEU A 413 6.48 16.18 -3.74
C LEU A 413 7.46 16.67 -4.81
N ALA A 414 7.60 15.93 -5.91
CA ALA A 414 8.48 16.30 -7.02
C ALA A 414 8.12 17.68 -7.60
N HIS A 415 6.82 17.95 -7.79
CA HIS A 415 6.35 19.26 -8.26
C HIS A 415 6.79 20.40 -7.32
N ARG A 416 6.63 20.21 -6.01
CA ARG A 416 7.01 21.24 -5.02
C ARG A 416 8.51 21.42 -4.91
N GLN A 417 9.30 20.35 -5.08
CA GLN A 417 10.75 20.43 -5.11
C GLN A 417 11.25 21.24 -6.31
N ARG A 418 10.63 21.06 -7.49
CA ARG A 418 10.94 21.86 -8.70
C ARG A 418 10.59 23.34 -8.57
N GLN A 419 9.57 23.67 -7.78
CA GLN A 419 9.17 25.05 -7.53
C GLN A 419 10.04 25.78 -6.49
N ARG A 420 10.92 25.08 -5.75
CA ARG A 420 11.82 25.74 -4.81
C ARG A 420 12.91 26.48 -5.60
N PRO A 421 13.08 27.80 -5.43
CA PRO A 421 14.14 28.52 -6.11
C PRO A 421 15.51 27.95 -5.72
N ILE A 422 16.43 27.86 -6.69
CA ILE A 422 17.80 27.30 -6.59
C ILE A 422 18.70 28.02 -5.54
N GLN A 423 18.19 29.04 -4.84
CA GLN A 423 18.98 29.91 -3.98
C GLN A 423 19.56 29.28 -2.68
N ALA A 424 19.32 28.00 -2.39
CA ALA A 424 19.79 27.38 -1.14
C ALA A 424 21.08 26.53 -1.23
N VAL A 425 21.70 26.42 -2.42
CA VAL A 425 22.93 25.60 -2.59
C VAL A 425 24.22 26.44 -2.48
N GLY A 426 24.12 27.78 -2.48
CA GLY A 426 25.28 28.68 -2.46
C GLY A 426 25.79 29.14 -1.08
N GLN A 427 25.21 28.68 0.04
CA GLN A 427 25.63 29.07 1.39
C GLN A 427 25.99 27.87 2.26
N ARG A 428 26.92 27.05 1.76
CA ARG A 428 27.80 26.20 2.58
C ARG A 428 29.15 26.10 1.86
N THR A 429 29.86 27.22 1.81
CA THR A 429 31.32 27.22 1.76
C THR A 429 31.86 27.09 3.18
#